data_AF-A0AB35YC72-F1
#
_entry.id   AF-A0AB35YC72-F1
#
_cell.length_a   1.000
_cell.length_b   1.000
_cell.length_c   1.000
_cell.angle_alpha   90.00
_cell.angle_beta   90.00
_cell.angle_gamma   90.00
#
_symmetry.space_group_name_H-M   'P 1'
#
loop_
_entity.id
_entity.type
_entity.pdbx_description
1 polymer ?
#
loop_
_entity_poly.entity_id
_entity_poly.type
_entity_poly.pdbx_seq_one_letter_code
_entity_poly.pdbx_strand_id
1 'polypeptide(L)'
;MDEILLTNCLQLLKLDLSITHNLRDAYFINALETAKKEIEKMGVGMADATSVEDTKLIVDYAVWNYRKRQEDVGLPRNLKFRIHNRVIQKAGASDAKS
;
A
#
# COMPACT_ATOMS: atom_id res chain seq x y z
N MET A 1 -5.43 7.48 -7.75
CA MET A 1 -5.73 7.36 -6.29
C MET A 1 -6.43 8.65 -5.88
N ASP A 2 -7.25 8.67 -4.82
CA ASP A 2 -7.83 9.94 -4.33
C ASP A 2 -6.72 10.91 -3.87
N GLU A 3 -6.95 12.22 -3.98
CA GLU A 3 -5.93 13.26 -3.70
C GLU A 3 -5.52 13.30 -2.21
N ILE A 4 -6.49 13.14 -1.30
CA ILE A 4 -6.23 13.12 0.15
C ILE A 4 -5.42 11.88 0.50
N LEU A 5 -5.83 10.72 -0.03
CA LEU A 5 -5.12 9.47 0.18
C LEU A 5 -3.69 9.53 -0.36
N LEU A 6 -3.50 10.10 -1.57
CA LEU A 6 -2.18 10.25 -2.18
C LEU A 6 -1.27 11.13 -1.32
N THR A 7 -1.78 12.25 -0.83
CA THR A 7 -1.02 13.20 0.00
C THR A 7 -0.56 12.53 1.30
N ASN A 8 -1.47 11.84 1.99
CA ASN A 8 -1.16 11.11 3.23
C ASN A 8 -0.12 10.01 2.99
N CYS A 9 -0.29 9.22 1.94
CA CYS A 9 0.65 8.18 1.57
C CYS A 9 2.04 8.74 1.25
N LEU A 10 2.11 9.84 0.50
CA LEU A 10 3.37 10.48 0.11
C LEU A 10 4.13 11.01 1.32
N GLN A 11 3.45 11.67 2.26
CA GLN A 11 4.06 12.16 3.50
C GLN A 11 4.62 11.02 4.35
N LEU A 12 3.84 9.95 4.55
CA LEU A 12 4.27 8.79 5.34
C LEU A 12 5.41 8.02 4.69
N LEU A 13 5.37 7.85 3.36
CA LEU A 13 6.45 7.19 2.60
C LEU A 13 7.77 7.96 2.73
N LYS A 14 7.72 9.28 2.58
CA LYS A 14 8.89 10.15 2.76
C LYS A 14 9.45 10.06 4.17
N LEU A 15 8.58 10.07 5.18
CA LEU A 15 8.97 9.94 6.58
C LEU A 15 9.68 8.59 6.83
N ASP A 16 9.13 7.48 6.32
CA ASP A 16 9.70 6.14 6.49
C ASP A 16 11.07 5.98 5.80
N LEU A 17 11.23 6.59 4.62
CA LEU A 17 12.49 6.60 3.88
C LEU A 17 13.47 7.69 4.36
N SER A 18 13.10 8.49 5.38
CA SER A 18 13.88 9.62 5.88
C SER A 18 14.23 10.67 4.80
N ILE A 19 13.30 10.94 3.88
CA ILE A 19 13.46 11.89 2.77
C ILE A 19 12.73 13.18 3.09
N THR A 20 13.45 14.30 3.13
CA THR A 20 12.91 15.61 3.50
C THR A 20 12.67 16.56 2.33
N HIS A 21 13.19 16.23 1.14
CA HIS A 21 13.06 17.05 -0.07
C HIS A 21 11.98 16.53 -1.01
N ASN A 22 11.56 17.37 -1.98
CA ASN A 22 10.50 17.03 -2.93
C ASN A 22 11.00 16.60 -4.33
N LEU A 23 12.32 16.45 -4.51
CA LEU A 23 12.93 16.18 -5.82
C LEU A 23 12.49 14.85 -6.46
N ARG A 24 11.99 13.90 -5.66
CA ARG A 24 11.59 12.56 -6.12
C ARG A 24 10.08 12.31 -6.01
N ASP A 25 9.28 13.35 -5.80
CA ASP A 25 7.85 13.20 -5.54
C ASP A 25 7.12 12.53 -6.68
N ALA A 26 7.40 12.94 -7.92
CA ALA A 26 6.84 12.29 -9.10
C ALA A 26 7.13 10.78 -9.14
N TYR A 27 8.33 10.36 -8.70
CA TYR A 27 8.67 8.94 -8.62
C TYR A 27 7.91 8.23 -7.49
N PHE A 28 7.85 8.84 -6.30
CA PHE A 28 7.13 8.26 -5.15
C PHE A 28 5.64 8.16 -5.39
N ILE A 29 5.04 9.14 -6.05
CA ILE A 29 3.63 9.11 -6.47
C ILE A 29 3.40 7.89 -7.37
N ASN A 30 4.23 7.71 -8.41
CA ASN A 30 4.14 6.52 -9.29
C ASN A 30 4.32 5.20 -8.53
N ALA A 31 5.24 5.15 -7.55
CA ALA A 31 5.48 3.98 -6.73
C ALA A 31 4.26 3.64 -5.85
N LEU A 32 3.61 4.65 -5.26
CA LEU A 32 2.40 4.49 -4.46
C LEU A 32 1.21 4.02 -5.31
N GLU A 33 1.04 4.60 -6.50
CA GLU A 33 -0.01 4.15 -7.43
C GLU A 33 0.20 2.71 -7.89
N THR A 34 1.46 2.35 -8.15
CA THR A 34 1.82 0.97 -8.50
C THR A 34 1.55 0.02 -7.33
N ALA A 35 1.95 0.39 -6.12
CA ALA A 35 1.69 -0.38 -4.90
C ALA A 35 0.20 -0.64 -4.70
N LYS A 36 -0.65 0.40 -4.81
CA LYS A 36 -2.10 0.26 -4.74
C LYS A 36 -2.63 -0.73 -5.78
N LYS A 37 -2.25 -0.57 -7.05
CA LYS A 37 -2.69 -1.45 -8.15
C LYS A 37 -2.25 -2.90 -7.93
N GLU A 38 -1.05 -3.13 -7.43
CA GLU A 38 -0.56 -4.49 -7.14
C GLU A 38 -1.33 -5.13 -5.98
N ILE A 39 -1.61 -4.36 -4.92
CA ILE A 39 -2.42 -4.84 -3.80
C ILE A 39 -3.85 -5.17 -4.25
N GLU A 40 -4.45 -4.35 -5.09
CA GLU A 40 -5.78 -4.61 -5.69
C GLU A 40 -5.78 -5.86 -6.57
N LYS A 41 -4.71 -6.09 -7.35
CA LYS A 41 -4.52 -7.33 -8.14
C LYS A 41 -4.41 -8.57 -7.27
N MET A 42 -3.92 -8.45 -6.04
CA MET A 42 -3.90 -9.54 -5.05
C MET A 42 -5.29 -9.83 -4.43
N GLY A 43 -6.33 -9.10 -4.84
CA GLY A 43 -7.72 -9.32 -4.43
C GLY A 43 -8.19 -8.45 -3.26
N VAL A 44 -7.32 -7.59 -2.73
CA VAL A 44 -7.68 -6.67 -1.64
C VAL A 44 -8.58 -5.57 -2.19
N GLY A 45 -9.79 -5.45 -1.64
CA GLY A 45 -10.65 -4.29 -1.90
C GLY A 45 -10.18 -3.11 -1.05
N MET A 46 -9.63 -2.08 -1.70
CA MET A 46 -9.34 -0.80 -1.06
C MET A 46 -10.63 0.00 -1.03
N ALA A 47 -11.29 0.04 0.13
CA ALA A 47 -12.66 0.51 0.23
C ALA A 47 -12.76 2.03 0.45
N ASP A 48 -11.73 2.66 1.02
CA ASP A 48 -11.87 4.02 1.54
C ASP A 48 -10.58 4.84 1.44
N ALA A 49 -10.68 6.05 0.89
CA ALA A 49 -9.60 7.02 0.81
C ALA A 49 -9.16 7.53 2.20
N THR A 50 -10.01 7.38 3.21
CA THR A 50 -9.76 7.81 4.59
C THR A 50 -9.34 6.67 5.52
N SER A 51 -9.31 5.42 5.04
CA SER A 51 -8.88 4.28 5.84
C SER A 51 -7.39 4.39 6.17
N VAL A 52 -7.11 4.56 7.47
CA VAL A 52 -5.74 4.56 8.01
C VAL A 52 -5.04 3.23 7.72
N GLU A 53 -5.77 2.13 7.76
CA GLU A 53 -5.23 0.80 7.48
C GLU A 53 -4.85 0.62 6.00
N ASP A 54 -5.67 1.13 5.07
CA ASP A 54 -5.40 1.08 3.63
C ASP A 54 -4.19 1.96 3.28
N THR A 55 -4.17 3.17 3.84
CA THR A 55 -3.03 4.10 3.76
C THR A 55 -1.74 3.40 4.20
N LYS A 56 -1.75 2.80 5.39
CA LYS A 56 -0.57 2.11 5.93
C LYS A 56 -0.17 0.91 5.08
N LEU A 57 -1.13 0.15 4.55
CA LEU A 57 -0.84 -1.01 3.70
C LEU A 57 -0.18 -0.60 2.37
N ILE A 58 -0.67 0.45 1.72
CA ILE A 58 -0.05 1.00 0.49
C ILE A 58 1.37 1.48 0.79
N VAL A 59 1.56 2.25 1.86
CA VAL A 59 2.88 2.80 2.24
C VAL A 59 3.88 1.68 2.53
N ASP A 60 3.53 0.71 3.37
CA ASP A 60 4.43 -0.39 3.74
C ASP A 60 4.84 -1.22 2.52
N TYR A 61 3.90 -1.45 1.59
CA TYR A 61 4.19 -2.14 0.34
C TYR A 61 5.09 -1.32 -0.58
N ALA A 62 4.86 0.00 -0.70
CA ALA A 62 5.68 0.89 -1.51
C ALA A 62 7.12 1.01 -0.95
N VAL A 63 7.27 1.10 0.38
CA VAL A 63 8.57 1.07 1.08
C VAL A 63 9.29 -0.24 0.77
N TRP A 64 8.62 -1.37 0.93
CA TRP A 64 9.20 -2.67 0.62
C TRP A 64 9.64 -2.75 -0.84
N ASN A 65 8.79 -2.33 -1.78
CA ASN A 65 9.12 -2.38 -3.21
C ASN A 65 10.33 -1.49 -3.54
N TYR A 66 10.42 -0.31 -2.93
CA TYR A 66 11.57 0.59 -3.06
C TYR A 66 12.87 -0.05 -2.55
N ARG A 67 12.82 -0.70 -1.37
CA ARG A 67 13.98 -1.36 -0.75
C ARG A 67 14.37 -2.65 -1.50
N LYS A 68 13.39 -3.45 -1.93
CA LYS A 68 13.59 -4.67 -2.73
C LYS A 68 14.38 -4.40 -4.03
N ARG A 69 14.25 -3.22 -4.63
CA ARG A 69 15.07 -2.90 -5.81
C ARG A 69 16.58 -2.98 -5.53
N GLN A 70 17.00 -2.83 -4.27
CA GLN A 70 18.38 -2.95 -3.83
C GLN A 70 18.73 -4.35 -3.33
N GLU A 71 17.75 -5.17 -2.96
CA GLU A 71 17.94 -6.45 -2.28
C GLU A 71 16.95 -7.50 -2.84
N ASP A 72 17.43 -8.68 -3.25
CA ASP A 72 16.57 -9.76 -3.79
C ASP A 72 15.77 -10.47 -2.67
N VAL A 73 14.88 -9.73 -2.01
CA VAL A 73 14.11 -10.19 -0.85
C VAL A 73 12.65 -10.35 -1.23
N GLY A 74 12.10 -11.51 -0.87
CA GLY A 74 10.67 -11.77 -1.00
C GLY A 74 9.81 -10.84 -0.14
N LEU A 75 8.50 -10.83 -0.41
CA LEU A 75 7.54 -10.04 0.36
C LEU A 75 7.56 -10.45 1.85
N PRO A 76 7.71 -9.50 2.80
CA PRO A 76 7.74 -9.77 4.22
C PRO A 76 6.51 -10.55 4.71
N ARG A 77 6.73 -11.47 5.66
CA ARG A 77 5.67 -12.36 6.16
C ARG A 77 4.50 -11.60 6.78
N ASN A 78 4.77 -10.53 7.52
CA ASN A 78 3.73 -9.66 8.09
C ASN A 78 2.87 -8.99 7.01
N LEU A 79 3.49 -8.53 5.92
CA LEU A 79 2.79 -7.89 4.81
C LEU A 79 1.93 -8.90 4.03
N LYS A 80 2.45 -10.12 3.81
CA LYS A 80 1.68 -11.26 3.27
C LYS A 80 0.44 -11.54 4.10
N PHE A 81 0.57 -11.64 5.43
CA PHE A 81 -0.57 -11.92 6.30
C PHE A 81 -1.62 -10.82 6.28
N ARG A 82 -1.21 -9.54 6.30
CA ARG A 82 -2.16 -8.41 6.21
C ARG A 82 -2.96 -8.43 4.91
N ILE A 83 -2.31 -8.69 3.78
CA ILE A 83 -2.96 -8.82 2.47
C ILE A 83 -3.93 -10.00 2.49
N HIS A 84 -3.49 -11.16 2.98
CA HIS A 84 -4.32 -12.36 3.04
C HIS A 84 -5.57 -12.18 3.92
N ASN A 85 -5.41 -11.58 5.11
CA ASN A 85 -6.53 -11.32 6.02
C ASN A 85 -7.58 -10.39 5.39
N ARG A 86 -7.14 -9.39 4.62
CA ARG A 86 -8.05 -8.50 3.88
C ARG A 86 -8.85 -9.24 2.81
N VAL A 87 -8.20 -10.14 2.07
CA VAL A 87 -8.87 -10.97 1.05
C VAL A 87 -9.94 -11.85 1.69
N ILE A 88 -9.62 -12.50 2.82
CA ILE A 88 -10.58 -13.35 3.56
C ILE A 88 -11.75 -12.53 4.09
N GLN A 89 -11.50 -11.38 4.73
CA GLN A 89 -12.57 -10.53 5.27
C GLN A 89 -13.57 -10.12 4.18
N LYS A 90 -13.08 -9.78 2.98
CA LYS A 90 -13.92 -9.45 1.83
C LYS A 90 -14.75 -10.65 1.37
N ALA A 91 -14.16 -11.85 1.30
CA ALA A 91 -14.87 -13.06 0.92
C ALA A 91 -15.98 -13.41 1.94
N GLY A 92 -15.66 -13.44 3.23
CA GLY A 92 -16.64 -13.75 4.29
C GLY A 92 -17.78 -12.73 4.39
N ALA A 93 -17.52 -11.45 4.09
CA ALA A 93 -18.56 -10.43 4.02
C ALA A 93 -19.48 -10.59 2.79
N SER A 94 -19.01 -11.25 1.73
CA SER A 94 -19.80 -11.55 0.53
C SER A 94 -20.73 -12.75 0.79
N ASP A 95 -20.22 -13.79 1.47
CA ASP A 95 -20.99 -14.99 1.80
C ASP A 95 -22.09 -14.74 2.85
N ALA A 96 -21.86 -13.82 3.80
CA ALA A 96 -22.86 -13.44 4.81
C ALA A 96 -24.05 -12.62 4.26
N LYS A 97 -23.99 -12.19 2.99
CA LYS A 97 -25.04 -11.41 2.32
C LYS A 97 -25.87 -12.22 1.31
N SER A 98 -25.65 -13.53 1.21
CA SER A 98 -26.43 -14.45 0.37
C SER A 98 -27.48 -15.23 1.16
#